data_AF-A0A7S3ACY7-F1
#
_entry.id   AF-A0A7S3ACY7-F1
#
_cell.length_a   1.000
_cell.length_b   1.000
_cell.length_c   1.000
_cell.angle_alpha   90.00
_cell.angle_beta   90.00
_cell.angle_gamma   90.00
#
_symmetry.space_group_name_H-M   'P 1'
#
loop_
_entity.id
_entity.type
_entity.pdbx_description
1 polymer ?
#
loop_
_entity_poly.entity_id
_entity_poly.type
_entity_poly.pdbx_seq_one_letter_code
_entity_poly.pdbx_strand_id
1 'polypeptide(L)'
;MRIGNLEFGCGANEELHKAKDKAQLEAIASLLGIPAPMLEARTCTRIVNTGKGTSSYTVPLNTAQVYDTRDALAKGLYSALFSYVVERLNESLKAGASAIVEDRFIGLLDIFGFENFAFNGFEQLCIN
;
A
#
# COMPACT_ATOMS: atom_id res chain seq x y z
N MET A 1 -5.32 -11.60 4.60
CA MET A 1 -5.06 -10.88 3.34
C MET A 1 -6.34 -10.86 2.50
N ARG A 2 -7.16 -9.80 2.58
CA ARG A 2 -8.38 -9.70 1.75
C ARG A 2 -8.13 -8.96 0.44
N ILE A 3 -7.25 -7.94 0.45
CA ILE A 3 -6.92 -7.12 -0.72
C ILE A 3 -6.31 -7.94 -1.86
N GLY A 4 -5.41 -8.88 -1.56
CA GLY A 4 -4.79 -9.74 -2.58
C GLY A 4 -5.75 -10.73 -3.28
N ASN A 5 -6.94 -10.95 -2.72
CA ASN A 5 -7.95 -11.84 -3.31
C ASN A 5 -8.91 -11.09 -4.24
N LEU A 6 -8.73 -9.77 -4.43
CA LEU A 6 -9.51 -9.04 -5.41
C LEU A 6 -9.10 -9.47 -6.82
N GLU A 7 -10.08 -10.03 -7.53
CA GLU A 7 -10.00 -10.30 -8.96
C GLU A 7 -10.75 -9.23 -9.75
N PHE A 8 -10.19 -8.89 -10.91
CA PHE A 8 -10.76 -7.90 -11.81
C PHE A 8 -11.17 -8.55 -13.13
N GLY A 9 -12.27 -8.08 -13.70
CA GLY A 9 -12.82 -8.54 -14.97
C GLY A 9 -13.16 -7.38 -15.89
N CYS A 10 -13.40 -7.68 -17.17
CA CYS A 10 -13.85 -6.68 -18.14
C CYS A 10 -15.31 -6.29 -17.84
N GLY A 11 -15.59 -4.99 -17.74
CA GLY A 11 -16.94 -4.47 -17.62
C GLY A 11 -17.70 -4.50 -18.95
N ALA A 12 -18.96 -4.07 -18.94
CA ALA A 12 -19.79 -3.95 -20.15
C ALA A 12 -19.21 -3.00 -21.21
N ASN A 13 -18.35 -2.07 -20.81
CA ASN A 13 -17.47 -1.33 -21.70
C ASN A 13 -16.10 -2.00 -21.64
N GLU A 14 -15.58 -2.46 -22.78
CA GLU A 14 -14.35 -3.27 -22.89
C GLU A 14 -13.10 -2.59 -22.31
N GLU A 15 -13.17 -1.27 -22.08
CA GLU A 15 -12.07 -0.49 -21.51
C GLU A 15 -12.10 -0.40 -19.98
N LEU A 16 -13.25 -0.63 -19.32
CA LEU A 16 -13.39 -0.38 -17.89
C LEU A 16 -13.39 -1.68 -17.07
N HIS A 17 -12.31 -1.93 -16.32
CA HIS A 17 -12.25 -3.07 -15.40
C HIS A 17 -13.09 -2.85 -14.14
N LYS A 18 -13.72 -3.93 -13.66
CA LYS A 18 -14.50 -3.96 -12.42
C LYS A 18 -14.09 -5.13 -11.55
N ALA A 19 -14.28 -5.01 -10.24
CA ALA A 19 -14.08 -6.13 -9.33
C ALA A 19 -15.12 -7.22 -9.61
N LYS A 20 -14.66 -8.46 -9.79
CA LYS A 20 -15.57 -9.61 -10.00
C LYS A 20 -16.36 -9.91 -8.73
N ASP A 21 -15.70 -9.82 -7.58
CA ASP A 21 -16.29 -10.08 -6.27
C ASP A 21 -16.60 -8.77 -5.55
N LYS A 22 -17.88 -8.37 -5.63
CA LYS A 22 -18.38 -7.17 -4.94
C LYS A 22 -18.41 -7.32 -3.42
N ALA A 23 -18.59 -8.53 -2.90
CA ALA A 23 -18.65 -8.78 -1.46
C ALA A 23 -17.26 -8.60 -0.81
N GLN A 24 -16.20 -9.06 -1.50
CA GLN A 24 -14.82 -8.80 -1.06
C GLN A 24 -14.49 -7.31 -1.11
N LEU A 25 -14.88 -6.63 -2.19
CA LEU A 25 -14.68 -5.18 -2.32
C LEU A 25 -15.37 -4.42 -1.18
N GLU A 26 -16.63 -4.74 -0.87
CA GLU A 26 -17.38 -4.14 0.24
C GLU A 26 -16.76 -4.43 1.59
N ALA A 27 -16.31 -5.66 1.82
CA ALA A 27 -15.64 -6.03 3.07
C ALA A 27 -14.33 -5.26 3.27
N ILE A 28 -13.54 -5.08 2.20
CA ILE A 28 -12.29 -4.30 2.25
C ILE A 28 -12.60 -2.82 2.45
N ALA A 29 -13.56 -2.28 1.72
CA ALA A 29 -13.99 -0.89 1.81
C ALA A 29 -14.49 -0.56 3.22
N SER A 30 -15.26 -1.45 3.84
CA SER A 30 -15.72 -1.34 5.23
C SER A 30 -14.56 -1.34 6.23
N LEU A 31 -13.56 -2.22 6.04
CA LEU A 31 -12.37 -2.26 6.89
C LEU A 31 -11.51 -0.99 6.78
N LEU A 32 -11.43 -0.41 5.58
CA LEU A 32 -10.69 0.82 5.31
C LEU A 32 -11.49 2.10 5.64
N GLY A 33 -12.78 1.97 5.96
CA GLY A 33 -13.66 3.12 6.21
C GLY A 33 -13.92 3.99 4.99
N ILE A 34 -13.85 3.43 3.78
CA ILE A 34 -14.06 4.15 2.51
C ILE A 34 -15.23 3.55 1.72
N PRO A 35 -15.88 4.32 0.83
CA PRO A 35 -16.93 3.77 -0.03
C PRO A 35 -16.39 2.76 -1.04
N ALA A 36 -17.05 1.60 -1.18
CA ALA A 36 -16.65 0.57 -2.16
C ALA A 36 -16.55 1.08 -3.62
N PRO A 37 -17.47 1.93 -4.12
CA PRO A 37 -17.35 2.49 -5.48
C PRO A 37 -16.11 3.37 -5.65
N MET A 38 -15.69 4.07 -4.59
CA MET A 38 -14.50 4.89 -4.61
C MET A 38 -13.25 4.02 -4.66
N LEU A 39 -13.20 2.95 -3.87
CA LEU A 39 -12.09 1.99 -3.90
C LEU A 39 -11.95 1.34 -5.28
N GLU A 40 -13.06 0.90 -5.89
CA GLU A 40 -13.06 0.33 -7.25
C GLU A 40 -12.57 1.35 -8.28
N ALA A 41 -13.12 2.57 -8.27
CA ALA A 41 -12.71 3.62 -9.20
C ALA A 41 -11.22 3.93 -9.09
N ARG A 42 -10.67 4.01 -7.86
CA ARG A 42 -9.25 4.31 -7.62
C ARG A 42 -8.30 3.16 -7.96
N THR A 43 -8.80 1.93 -7.96
CA THR A 43 -7.99 0.76 -8.29
C THR A 43 -7.99 0.48 -9.80
N CYS A 44 -9.09 0.81 -10.48
CA CYS A 44 -9.29 0.54 -11.91
C CYS A 44 -8.97 1.73 -12.84
N THR A 45 -8.79 2.93 -12.30
CA THR A 45 -8.56 4.13 -13.11
C THR A 45 -7.39 4.96 -12.58
N ARG A 46 -6.74 5.67 -13.49
CA ARG A 46 -5.69 6.65 -13.18
C ARG A 46 -6.16 8.04 -13.54
N ILE A 47 -6.03 8.97 -12.60
CA ILE A 47 -6.23 10.40 -12.89
C ILE A 47 -4.93 10.95 -13.47
N VAL A 48 -5.01 11.51 -14.66
CA VAL A 48 -3.91 12.20 -15.33
C VAL A 48 -4.21 13.70 -15.32
N ASN A 49 -3.32 14.46 -14.70
CA ASN A 49 -3.39 15.92 -14.69
C ASN A 49 -2.59 16.44 -15.89
N THR A 50 -3.19 17.26 -16.74
CA THR A 50 -2.53 17.86 -17.92
C THR A 50 -2.53 19.39 -17.82
N GLY A 51 -1.40 20.01 -18.19
CA GLY A 51 -1.13 21.42 -17.91
C GLY A 51 -0.74 21.66 -16.45
N LYS A 52 -0.48 22.91 -16.06
CA LYS A 52 -0.19 23.33 -14.67
C LYS A 52 -1.41 23.17 -13.74
N GLY A 53 -2.02 21.98 -13.69
CA GLY A 53 -3.16 21.64 -12.83
C GLY A 53 -4.53 22.11 -13.33
N THR A 54 -4.67 22.57 -14.58
CA THR A 54 -5.91 23.21 -15.07
C THR A 54 -6.94 22.21 -15.61
N SER A 55 -6.52 21.00 -16.00
CA SER A 55 -7.46 19.92 -16.38
C SER A 55 -6.98 18.55 -15.91
N SER A 56 -7.91 17.73 -15.44
CA SER A 56 -7.66 16.33 -15.08
C SER A 56 -8.62 15.45 -15.86
N TYR A 57 -8.12 14.34 -16.41
CA TYR A 57 -8.96 13.32 -17.04
C TYR A 57 -8.65 11.94 -16.45
N THR A 58 -9.67 11.09 -16.45
CA THR A 58 -9.60 9.73 -15.88
C THR A 58 -9.37 8.74 -17.00
N VAL A 59 -8.29 7.96 -16.91
CA VAL A 59 -7.94 6.94 -17.90
C VAL A 59 -8.16 5.56 -17.26
N PRO A 60 -8.89 4.65 -17.91
CA PRO A 60 -8.97 3.28 -17.44
C PRO A 60 -7.61 2.60 -17.49
N LEU A 61 -7.32 1.77 -16.49
CA LEU A 61 -6.12 0.95 -16.45
C LEU A 61 -6.35 -0.37 -17.19
N ASN A 62 -5.28 -0.95 -17.73
CA ASN A 62 -5.32 -2.32 -18.26
C ASN A 62 -5.23 -3.36 -17.13
N THR A 63 -5.47 -4.64 -17.44
CA THR A 63 -5.55 -5.70 -16.43
C THR A 63 -4.29 -5.81 -15.58
N ALA A 64 -3.10 -5.76 -16.19
CA ALA A 64 -1.84 -5.82 -15.46
C ALA A 64 -1.68 -4.63 -14.50
N GLN A 65 -1.98 -3.42 -14.96
CA GLN A 65 -1.90 -2.20 -14.16
C GLN A 65 -2.90 -2.19 -12.99
N VAL A 66 -4.07 -2.80 -13.14
CA VAL A 66 -5.03 -2.95 -12.04
C VAL A 66 -4.47 -3.87 -10.96
N TYR A 67 -3.84 -4.99 -11.34
CA TYR A 67 -3.17 -5.87 -10.38
C TYR A 67 -1.99 -5.18 -9.71
N ASP A 68 -1.17 -4.43 -10.45
CA ASP A 68 -0.08 -3.64 -9.88
C ASP A 68 -0.60 -2.61 -8.87
N THR A 69 -1.73 -1.95 -9.17
CA THR A 69 -2.36 -0.98 -8.27
C THR A 69 -2.90 -1.63 -7.01
N ARG A 70 -3.52 -2.82 -7.12
CA ARG A 70 -3.96 -3.62 -5.97
C ARG A 70 -2.78 -3.99 -5.07
N ASP A 71 -1.70 -4.47 -5.66
CA ASP A 71 -0.51 -4.91 -4.92
C ASP A 71 0.22 -3.72 -4.30
N ALA A 72 0.29 -2.58 -5.00
CA ALA A 72 0.80 -1.32 -4.47
C ALA A 72 -0.04 -0.81 -3.30
N LEU A 73 -1.37 -0.90 -3.38
CA LEU A 73 -2.27 -0.55 -2.27
C LEU A 73 -1.99 -1.43 -1.04
N ALA A 74 -1.85 -2.75 -1.24
CA ALA A 74 -1.54 -3.68 -0.15
C ALA A 74 -0.18 -3.37 0.49
N LYS A 75 0.87 -3.15 -0.33
CA LYS A 75 2.20 -2.75 0.15
C LYS A 75 2.16 -1.42 0.91
N GLY A 76 1.45 -0.43 0.37
CA GLY A 76 1.31 0.89 0.99
C GLY A 76 0.61 0.85 2.35
N LEU A 77 -0.49 0.09 2.46
CA LEU A 77 -1.20 -0.10 3.72
C LEU A 77 -0.33 -0.80 4.77
N TYR A 78 0.38 -1.86 4.37
CA TYR A 78 1.30 -2.55 5.27
C TYR A 78 2.41 -1.61 5.76
N SER A 79 3.03 -0.86 4.85
CA SER A 79 4.08 0.10 5.19
C SER A 79 3.57 1.18 6.16
N ALA A 80 2.38 1.75 5.91
CA ALA A 80 1.78 2.75 6.79
C ALA A 80 1.47 2.16 8.19
N LEU A 81 0.92 0.95 8.25
CA LEU A 81 0.62 0.26 9.50
C LEU A 81 1.90 -0.04 10.29
N PHE A 82 2.93 -0.56 9.62
CA PHE A 82 4.21 -0.86 10.25
C PHE A 82 4.84 0.39 10.85
N SER A 83 4.92 1.49 10.09
CA SER A 83 5.40 2.78 10.57
C SER A 83 4.61 3.28 11.78
N TYR A 84 3.27 3.16 11.74
CA TYR A 84 2.41 3.55 12.86
C TYR A 84 2.67 2.70 14.11
N VAL A 85 2.84 1.39 13.98
CA VAL A 85 3.14 0.50 15.11
C VAL A 85 4.50 0.86 15.71
N VAL A 86 5.53 1.06 14.90
CA VAL A 86 6.87 1.47 15.35
C VAL A 86 6.82 2.81 16.10
N GLU A 87 6.07 3.78 15.57
CA GLU A 87 5.87 5.07 16.23
C GLU A 87 5.22 4.93 17.61
N ARG A 88 4.12 4.18 17.71
CA ARG A 88 3.39 3.96 18.97
C ARG A 88 4.23 3.20 20.00
N LEU A 89 5.02 2.22 19.56
CA LEU A 89 5.97 1.51 20.42
C LEU A 89 7.04 2.46 20.96
N ASN A 90 7.62 3.29 20.09
CA ASN A 90 8.63 4.28 20.49
C ASN A 90 8.08 5.29 21.50
N GLU A 91 6.85 5.77 21.32
CA GLU A 91 6.19 6.66 22.28
C GLU A 91 5.96 5.99 23.63
N SER A 92 5.49 4.74 23.62
CA SER A 92 5.21 3.98 24.85
C SER A 92 6.49 3.71 25.66
N LEU A 93 7.61 3.46 24.98
CA LEU A 93 8.91 3.24 25.61
C LEU A 93 9.52 4.53 26.17
N LYS A 94 9.29 5.68 25.53
CA LYS A 94 9.75 6.99 26.02
C LYS A 94 9.10 7.40 27.34
N ALA A 95 7.84 7.02 27.59
CA ALA A 95 7.12 7.38 28.81
C ALA A 95 7.74 6.82 30.11
N GLY A 96 8.63 5.82 30.03
CA GLY A 96 9.37 5.26 31.16
C GLY A 96 10.79 5.80 31.32
N ALA A 97 11.32 6.54 30.33
CA ALA A 97 12.68 7.07 30.35
C ALA A 97 12.68 8.46 30.98
N SER A 98 12.95 8.53 32.29
CA SER A 98 13.18 9.80 32.99
C SER A 98 14.30 10.58 32.27
N ALA A 99 14.12 11.89 32.12
CA ALA A 99 14.86 12.84 31.27
C ALA A 99 16.38 13.02 31.58
N ILE A 100 17.06 12.00 32.12
CA ILE A 100 18.42 12.08 32.68
C ILE A 100 19.49 11.54 31.71
N VAL A 101 19.14 10.99 30.55
CA VAL A 101 20.14 10.35 29.66
C VAL A 101 19.87 10.61 28.17
N GLU A 102 20.05 11.84 27.70
CA GLU A 102 20.07 12.12 26.25
C GLU A 102 21.46 11.84 25.61
N ASP A 103 22.55 11.79 26.40
CA ASP A 103 23.92 11.70 25.85
C ASP A 103 24.58 10.31 25.89
N ARG A 104 23.92 9.28 26.45
CA ARG A 104 24.49 7.91 26.53
C ARG A 104 23.45 6.87 26.16
N PHE A 105 23.63 6.18 25.04
CA PHE A 105 22.78 5.06 24.62
C PHE A 105 23.62 3.86 24.18
N ILE A 106 23.05 2.66 24.31
CA ILE A 106 23.56 1.43 23.71
C ILE A 106 22.60 1.06 22.58
N GLY A 107 23.11 1.07 21.34
CA GLY A 107 22.36 0.64 20.17
C GLY A 107 22.59 -0.85 19.90
N LEU A 108 21.51 -1.60 19.73
CA LEU A 108 21.55 -2.96 19.20
C LEU A 108 21.14 -2.91 17.73
N LEU A 109 21.94 -3.52 16.86
CA LEU A 109 21.68 -3.57 15.42
C LEU A 109 21.25 -4.99 15.05
N ASP A 110 20.01 -5.13 14.61
CA ASP A 110 19.45 -6.36 14.03
C ASP A 110 18.88 -6.00 12.65
N ILE A 111 19.57 -6.44 11.60
CA ILE A 111 19.23 -6.16 10.20
C ILE A 111 19.18 -7.46 9.42
N PHE A 112 18.43 -7.47 8.33
CA PHE A 112 18.33 -8.62 7.44
C PHE A 112 19.71 -8.96 6.86
N GLY A 113 20.01 -10.26 6.78
CA GLY A 113 21.23 -10.77 6.15
C GLY A 113 21.13 -10.81 4.62
N PHE A 114 22.24 -11.13 3.98
CA PHE A 114 22.33 -11.19 2.52
C PHE A 114 21.39 -12.26 1.93
N GLU A 115 20.53 -11.86 0.99
CA GLU A 115 19.61 -12.75 0.27
C GLU A 115 20.13 -13.04 -1.15
N ASN A 116 20.13 -14.33 -1.54
CA ASN A 116 20.49 -14.77 -2.89
C ASN A 116 19.41 -15.70 -3.46
N PHE A 117 18.43 -15.12 -4.14
CA PHE A 117 17.40 -15.85 -4.87
C PHE A 117 17.66 -15.84 -6.38
N ALA A 118 16.94 -16.69 -7.12
CA ALA A 118 16.99 -16.70 -8.59
C ALA A 118 16.55 -15.37 -9.23
N PHE A 119 15.73 -14.59 -8.53
CA PHE A 119 15.37 -13.23 -8.88
C PHE A 119 15.43 -12.35 -7.63
N ASN A 120 16.31 -11.34 -7.63
CA ASN A 120 16.42 -10.36 -6.56
C ASN A 120 15.83 -9.03 -7.06
N GLY A 121 14.89 -8.48 -6.30
CA GLY A 121 14.24 -7.21 -6.62
C GLY A 121 15.08 -6.00 -6.21
N PHE A 122 14.50 -4.81 -6.39
CA PHE A 122 15.12 -3.56 -5.93
C PHE A 122 15.23 -3.54 -4.39
N GLU A 123 14.23 -4.09 -3.71
CA GLU A 123 14.23 -4.19 -2.25
C GLU A 123 15.40 -5.03 -1.73
N GLN A 124 15.71 -6.17 -2.38
CA GLN A 124 16.89 -6.98 -2.06
C GLN A 124 18.20 -6.22 -2.32
N LEU A 125 18.28 -5.42 -3.38
CA LEU A 125 19.45 -4.57 -3.65
C LEU A 125 19.66 -3.51 -2.56
N CYS A 126 18.59 -2.99 -1.95
CA CYS A 126 18.70 -2.03 -0.85
C CYS A 126 19.07 -2.68 0.50
N ILE A 127 18.80 -3.98 0.66
CA ILE A 127 19.08 -4.73 1.89
C ILE A 127 20.50 -5.33 1.85
N ASN A 128 20.91 -5.87 0.70
CA ASN A 128 22.23 -6.46 0.45
C ASN A 128 23.34 -5.40 0.34
#